data_AF-A0A2H0S7J2-F1
#
_entry.id   AF-A0A2H0S7J2-F1
#
_cell.length_a   1.000
_cell.length_b   1.000
_cell.length_c   1.000
_cell.angle_alpha   90.00
_cell.angle_beta   90.00
_cell.angle_gamma   90.00
#
_symmetry.space_group_name_H-M   'P 1'
#
loop_
_entity.id
_entity.type
_entity.pdbx_description
1 polymer ?
#
loop_
_entity_poly.entity_id
_entity_poly.type
_entity_poly.pdbx_seq_one_letter_code
_entity_poly.pdbx_strand_id
1 'polypeptide(L)'
;MSSRFSHTSSFTKLIIIIEFLLVGYLIYSLTKNVYNSYQVDSYIESFKAENAAIDADNKQKNEDYLYFTSEEYIDKIAKQNLGLVNPGEEVIILSSEAMAQVDPESDLDGLSVAKYAGMSNLDQWWEFFFGN
;
A
#
# COMPACT_ATOMS: atom_id res chain seq x y z
N MET A 1 29.00 -74.66 7.70
CA MET A 1 29.42 -73.90 8.91
C MET A 1 28.20 -73.12 9.37
N SER A 2 27.54 -73.61 10.42
CA SER A 2 26.15 -73.31 10.76
C SER A 2 25.96 -71.93 11.39
N SER A 3 25.02 -71.18 10.81
CA SER A 3 24.43 -69.94 11.33
C SER A 3 24.03 -70.09 12.81
N ARG A 4 24.64 -69.28 13.68
CA ARG A 4 24.26 -69.16 15.09
C ARG A 4 23.14 -68.13 15.21
N PHE A 5 21.90 -68.60 15.21
CA PHE A 5 20.75 -67.79 15.58
C PHE A 5 20.88 -67.33 17.04
N SER A 6 20.86 -66.02 17.24
CA SER A 6 20.91 -65.36 18.55
C SER A 6 19.65 -65.69 19.36
N HIS A 7 19.81 -66.36 20.50
CA HIS A 7 18.77 -66.50 21.51
C HIS A 7 18.58 -65.15 22.22
N THR A 8 17.74 -64.27 21.68
CA THR A 8 17.31 -63.08 22.40
C THR A 8 16.31 -63.48 23.48
N SER A 9 16.65 -63.21 24.74
CA SER A 9 15.78 -63.48 25.89
C SER A 9 14.43 -62.75 25.72
N SER A 10 13.34 -63.39 26.13
CA SER A 10 11.99 -62.79 26.07
C SER A 10 11.92 -61.43 26.76
N PHE A 11 12.78 -61.19 27.75
CA PHE A 11 12.94 -59.91 28.43
C PHE A 11 13.47 -58.80 27.49
N THR A 12 14.48 -59.09 26.67
CA THR A 12 15.03 -58.14 25.69
C THR A 12 13.99 -57.78 24.64
N LYS A 13 13.18 -58.75 24.20
CA LYS A 13 12.07 -58.51 23.25
C LYS A 13 11.01 -57.58 23.86
N LEU A 14 10.68 -57.77 25.14
CA LEU A 14 9.74 -56.91 25.85
C LEU A 14 10.26 -55.46 25.94
N ILE A 15 11.54 -55.27 26.29
CA ILE A 15 12.15 -53.95 26.37
C ILE A 15 12.08 -53.24 25.01
N ILE A 16 12.45 -53.92 23.92
CA ILE A 16 12.40 -53.34 22.57
C ILE A 16 10.97 -52.91 22.20
N ILE A 17 9.96 -53.69 22.56
CA ILE A 17 8.55 -53.33 22.30
C ILE A 17 8.15 -52.10 23.09
N ILE A 18 8.51 -52.03 24.38
CA ILE A 18 8.21 -50.88 25.24
C ILE A 18 8.91 -49.63 24.70
N GLU A 19 10.18 -49.74 24.34
CA GLU A 19 10.97 -48.64 23.80
C GLU A 19 10.39 -48.13 22.48
N PHE A 20 9.98 -49.06 21.60
CA PHE A 20 9.30 -48.72 20.35
C PHE A 20 7.97 -47.99 20.58
N LEU A 21 7.16 -48.44 21.55
CA LEU A 21 5.91 -47.76 21.93
C LEU A 21 6.18 -46.37 22.50
N LEU A 22 7.24 -46.21 23.29
CA LEU A 22 7.66 -44.93 23.87
C LEU A 22 8.04 -43.94 22.77
N VAL A 23 8.85 -44.39 21.79
CA VAL A 23 9.21 -43.58 20.62
C VAL A 23 7.97 -43.21 19.81
N GLY A 24 7.07 -44.15 19.56
CA GLY A 24 5.80 -43.89 18.86
C GLY A 24 4.93 -42.85 19.57
N TYR A 25 4.84 -42.94 20.90
CA TYR A 25 4.13 -41.96 21.73
C TYR A 25 4.76 -40.57 21.67
N LEU A 26 6.09 -40.48 21.72
CA LEU A 26 6.80 -39.20 21.61
C LEU A 26 6.58 -38.54 20.24
N ILE A 27 6.65 -39.31 19.15
CA ILE A 27 6.37 -38.80 17.80
C ILE A 27 4.92 -38.30 17.71
N TYR A 28 3.96 -39.04 18.24
CA TYR A 28 2.55 -38.63 18.27
C TYR A 28 2.36 -37.32 19.07
N SER A 29 2.95 -37.24 20.27
CA SER A 29 2.87 -36.05 21.13
C SER A 29 3.49 -34.83 20.47
N LEU A 30 4.67 -34.99 19.86
CA LEU A 30 5.36 -33.92 19.15
C LEU A 30 4.53 -33.43 17.96
N THR A 31 4.01 -34.35 17.15
CA THR A 31 3.19 -34.02 15.98
C THR A 31 1.97 -33.20 16.37
N LYS A 32 1.28 -33.59 17.44
CA LYS A 32 0.12 -32.85 17.96
C LYS A 32 0.48 -31.43 18.42
N ASN A 33 1.60 -31.28 19.13
CA ASN A 33 2.05 -29.97 19.61
C ASN A 33 2.46 -29.05 18.45
N VAL A 34 3.19 -29.56 17.47
CA VAL A 34 3.59 -28.81 16.28
C VAL A 34 2.36 -28.36 15.48
N TYR A 35 1.40 -29.26 15.25
CA TYR A 35 0.18 -28.93 14.53
C TYR A 35 -0.67 -27.86 15.23
N ASN A 36 -0.74 -27.89 16.56
CA ASN A 36 -1.43 -26.85 17.33
C ASN A 36 -0.69 -25.51 17.27
N SER A 37 0.64 -25.51 17.37
CA SER A 37 1.43 -24.27 17.28
C SER A 37 1.24 -23.58 15.94
N TYR A 38 1.33 -24.33 14.83
CA TYR A 38 1.16 -23.76 13.49
C TYR A 38 -0.20 -23.12 13.27
N GLN A 39 -1.28 -23.74 13.75
CA GLN A 39 -2.62 -23.16 13.65
C GLN A 39 -2.73 -21.87 14.46
N VAL A 40 -2.22 -21.86 15.70
CA VAL A 40 -2.23 -20.67 16.56
C VAL A 40 -1.44 -19.53 15.94
N ASP A 41 -0.26 -19.81 15.41
CA ASP A 41 0.58 -18.80 14.74
C ASP A 41 -0.12 -18.23 13.50
N SER A 42 -0.77 -19.08 12.71
CA SER A 42 -1.56 -18.64 11.55
C SER A 42 -2.72 -17.72 11.94
N TYR A 43 -3.43 -18.02 13.04
CA TYR A 43 -4.50 -17.14 13.53
C TYR A 43 -3.94 -15.81 14.05
N ILE A 44 -2.79 -15.82 14.72
CA ILE A 44 -2.12 -14.59 15.17
C ILE A 44 -1.74 -13.72 13.98
N GLU A 45 -1.18 -14.31 12.93
CA GLU A 45 -0.84 -13.59 11.70
C GLU A 45 -2.09 -13.02 11.01
N SER A 46 -3.17 -13.81 10.90
CA SER A 46 -4.41 -13.32 10.27
C SER A 46 -5.02 -12.16 11.06
N PHE A 47 -5.08 -12.24 12.39
CA PHE A 47 -5.60 -11.15 13.22
C PHE A 47 -4.71 -9.91 13.18
N LYS A 48 -3.39 -10.07 13.12
CA LYS A 48 -2.47 -8.93 12.93
C LYS A 48 -2.70 -8.23 11.59
N ALA A 49 -2.89 -9.00 10.52
CA ALA A 49 -3.16 -8.46 9.19
C ALA A 49 -4.51 -7.73 9.16
N GLU A 50 -5.55 -8.32 9.76
CA GLU A 50 -6.88 -7.72 9.87
C GLU A 50 -6.85 -6.40 10.66
N ASN A 51 -6.19 -6.38 11.82
CA ASN A 51 -6.03 -5.17 12.61
C ASN A 51 -5.30 -4.06 11.84
N ALA A 52 -4.21 -4.41 11.13
CA ALA A 52 -3.47 -3.43 10.33
C ALA A 52 -4.33 -2.85 9.19
N ALA A 53 -5.18 -3.67 8.56
CA ALA A 53 -6.12 -3.21 7.53
C ALA A 53 -7.20 -2.28 8.12
N ILE A 54 -7.75 -2.63 9.29
CA ILE A 54 -8.74 -1.80 9.99
C ILE A 54 -8.13 -0.46 10.41
N ASP A 55 -6.91 -0.45 10.95
CA ASP A 55 -6.22 0.78 11.33
C ASP A 55 -5.96 1.69 10.13
N ALA A 56 -5.56 1.12 8.99
CA ALA A 56 -5.38 1.87 7.76
C ALA A 56 -6.69 2.47 7.26
N ASP A 57 -7.79 1.70 7.26
CA ASP A 57 -9.11 2.17 6.84
C ASP A 57 -9.63 3.26 7.78
N ASN A 58 -9.47 3.10 9.09
CA ASN A 58 -9.84 4.12 10.08
C ASN A 58 -9.07 5.43 9.87
N LYS A 59 -7.76 5.34 9.59
CA LYS A 59 -6.94 6.52 9.31
C LYS A 59 -7.42 7.23 8.05
N GLN A 60 -7.67 6.49 6.97
CA GLN A 60 -8.18 7.06 5.73
C GLN A 60 -9.54 7.74 5.93
N LYS A 61 -10.49 7.08 6.60
CA LYS A 61 -11.80 7.68 6.89
C LYS A 61 -11.69 8.95 7.72
N ASN A 62 -10.75 9.02 8.64
CA ASN A 62 -10.52 10.21 9.44
C ASN A 62 -9.96 11.35 8.59
N GLU A 63 -8.98 11.07 7.73
CA GLU A 63 -8.44 12.05 6.78
C GLU A 63 -9.53 12.59 5.85
N ASP A 64 -10.37 11.70 5.30
CA ASP A 64 -11.51 12.09 4.47
C ASP A 64 -12.51 12.95 5.25
N TYR A 65 -12.84 12.56 6.48
CA TYR A 65 -13.73 13.32 7.35
C TYR A 65 -13.18 14.72 7.62
N LEU A 66 -11.90 14.84 7.97
CA LEU A 66 -11.25 16.14 8.19
C LEU A 66 -11.26 17.00 6.92
N TYR A 67 -11.00 16.41 5.75
CA TYR A 67 -11.08 17.13 4.49
C TYR A 67 -12.51 17.62 4.20
N PHE A 68 -13.53 16.78 4.32
CA PHE A 68 -14.91 17.18 4.01
C PHE A 68 -15.53 18.14 5.03
N THR A 69 -15.00 18.19 6.25
CA THR A 69 -15.42 19.15 7.28
C THR A 69 -14.58 20.43 7.28
N SER A 70 -13.52 20.50 6.48
CA SER A 70 -12.64 21.66 6.38
C SER A 70 -13.35 22.88 5.79
N GLU A 71 -12.93 24.07 6.21
CA GLU A 71 -13.46 25.33 5.69
C GLU A 71 -13.16 25.47 4.19
N GLU A 72 -12.00 24.98 3.74
CA GLU A 72 -11.58 24.99 2.35
C GLU A 72 -12.50 24.16 1.46
N TYR A 73 -12.93 22.97 1.94
CA TYR A 73 -13.88 22.16 1.19
C TYR A 73 -15.26 22.80 1.15
N ILE A 74 -15.72 23.36 2.26
CA ILE A 74 -17.01 24.08 2.33
C ILE A 74 -17.01 25.28 1.36
N ASP A 75 -15.95 26.08 1.38
CA ASP A 75 -15.77 27.23 0.49
C ASP A 75 -15.70 26.81 -0.97
N LYS A 76 -14.94 25.76 -1.30
CA LYS A 76 -14.88 25.20 -2.65
C LYS A 76 -16.26 24.78 -3.16
N ILE A 77 -17.04 24.07 -2.35
CA ILE A 77 -18.38 23.61 -2.73
C ILE A 77 -19.36 24.80 -2.84
N ALA A 78 -19.29 25.78 -1.94
CA ALA A 78 -20.09 27.00 -2.01
C ALA A 78 -19.81 27.78 -3.30
N LYS A 79 -18.53 27.96 -3.65
CA LYS A 79 -18.11 28.62 -4.90
C LYS A 79 -18.56 27.85 -6.13
N GLN A 80 -18.33 26.53 -6.17
CA GLN A 80 -18.60 25.70 -7.33
C GLN A 80 -20.11 25.50 -7.60
N ASN A 81 -20.91 25.28 -6.55
CA ASN A 81 -22.31 24.90 -6.72
C ASN A 81 -23.27 26.08 -6.57
N LEU A 82 -22.92 27.06 -5.73
CA LEU A 82 -23.80 28.19 -5.41
C LEU A 82 -23.31 29.49 -6.04
N GLY A 83 -22.12 29.50 -6.67
CA GLY A 83 -21.52 30.70 -7.25
C GLY A 83 -21.25 31.79 -6.19
N LEU A 84 -21.12 31.39 -4.92
CA LEU A 84 -20.88 32.31 -3.82
C LEU A 84 -19.44 32.80 -3.83
N VAL A 85 -19.24 34.05 -3.44
CA VAL A 85 -17.94 34.74 -3.47
C VAL A 85 -17.78 35.46 -2.15
N ASN A 86 -16.62 35.33 -1.52
CA ASN A 86 -16.40 36.00 -0.24
C ASN A 86 -16.18 37.52 -0.44
N PRO A 87 -16.48 38.36 0.57
CA PRO A 87 -16.24 39.79 0.48
C PRO A 87 -14.76 40.08 0.19
N GLY A 88 -14.48 40.77 -0.93
CA GLY A 88 -13.12 41.12 -1.36
C GLY A 88 -12.51 40.17 -2.40
N GLU A 89 -13.21 39.12 -2.82
CA GLU A 89 -12.81 38.28 -3.96
C GLU A 89 -13.42 38.79 -5.27
N GLU A 90 -12.66 38.73 -6.37
CA GLU A 90 -13.14 39.07 -7.72
C GLU A 90 -13.35 37.80 -8.57
N VAL A 91 -14.48 37.72 -9.27
CA VAL A 91 -14.80 36.61 -10.19
C VAL A 91 -14.34 36.97 -11.59
N ILE A 92 -13.41 36.18 -12.13
CA ILE A 92 -12.97 36.29 -13.51
C ILE A 92 -13.79 35.32 -14.36
N ILE A 93 -14.61 35.85 -15.27
CA ILE A 93 -15.38 35.07 -16.23
C ILE A 93 -14.63 35.10 -17.56
N LEU A 94 -14.07 33.96 -17.97
CA LEU A 94 -13.44 33.81 -19.29
C LEU A 94 -14.54 33.63 -20.34
N SER A 95 -14.75 34.65 -21.19
CA SER A 95 -15.65 34.50 -22.33
C SER A 95 -14.99 33.66 -23.41
N SER A 96 -15.76 32.79 -24.08
CA SER A 96 -15.24 31.96 -25.17
C SER A 96 -14.72 32.80 -26.35
N GLU A 97 -15.17 34.04 -26.46
CA GLU A 97 -14.71 35.04 -27.44
C GLU A 97 -13.32 35.57 -27.07
N ALA A 98 -13.05 35.78 -25.77
CA ALA A 98 -11.71 36.16 -25.29
C ALA A 98 -10.70 35.02 -25.43
N MET A 99 -11.11 33.75 -25.31
CA MET A 99 -10.24 32.61 -25.59
C MET A 99 -9.97 32.41 -27.10
N ALA A 100 -10.90 32.81 -27.96
CA ALA A 100 -10.75 32.73 -29.42
C ALA A 100 -10.00 33.93 -30.04
N GLN A 101 -9.89 35.05 -29.30
CA GLN A 101 -9.16 36.25 -29.70
C GLN A 101 -7.82 36.42 -28.98
N VAL A 102 -7.31 35.38 -28.30
CA VAL A 102 -5.88 35.29 -28.03
C VAL A 102 -5.19 35.02 -29.35
N ASP A 103 -4.97 36.08 -30.11
CA ASP A 103 -4.06 36.10 -31.22
C ASP A 103 -2.67 35.75 -30.66
N PRO A 104 -2.08 34.59 -31.02
CA PRO A 104 -0.79 34.16 -30.49
C PRO A 104 0.35 35.13 -30.81
N GLU A 105 0.13 36.06 -31.74
CA GLU A 105 1.15 36.95 -32.29
C GLU A 105 1.14 38.37 -31.71
N SER A 106 0.09 38.85 -31.04
CA SER A 106 -0.01 40.31 -30.75
C SER A 106 0.24 40.76 -29.31
N ASP A 107 0.35 39.87 -28.32
CA ASP A 107 0.64 40.26 -26.91
C ASP A 107 1.80 39.49 -26.25
N LEU A 108 2.58 38.72 -27.01
CA LEU A 108 3.82 38.08 -26.53
C LEU A 108 5.05 38.66 -27.24
N ASP A 109 5.23 39.97 -27.12
CA ASP A 109 6.53 40.59 -27.30
C ASP A 109 7.45 40.14 -26.14
N GLY A 110 7.93 38.89 -26.20
CA GLY A 110 9.08 38.46 -25.40
C GLY A 110 9.10 37.10 -24.68
N LEU A 111 8.28 36.08 -24.97
CA LEU A 111 8.42 34.78 -24.26
C LEU A 111 8.38 33.53 -25.17
N SER A 112 9.49 33.33 -25.89
CA SER A 112 10.30 32.10 -25.97
C SER A 112 9.74 30.76 -26.50
N VAL A 113 8.44 30.59 -26.76
CA VAL A 113 7.90 29.30 -27.24
C VAL A 113 8.50 28.87 -28.60
N ALA A 114 8.74 29.82 -29.51
CA ALA A 114 9.37 29.55 -30.80
C ALA A 114 10.87 29.17 -30.69
N LYS A 115 11.59 29.64 -29.66
CA LYS A 115 13.02 29.33 -29.43
C LYS A 115 13.22 27.86 -29.08
N TYR A 116 12.23 27.26 -28.42
CA TYR A 116 12.30 25.91 -27.86
C TYR A 116 11.57 24.85 -28.67
N ALA A 117 10.86 25.23 -29.73
CA ALA A 117 10.03 24.35 -30.57
C ALA A 117 10.80 23.23 -31.31
N GLY A 118 12.14 23.27 -31.33
CA GLY A 118 13.00 22.24 -31.91
C GLY A 118 13.88 21.48 -30.90
N MET A 119 13.78 21.81 -29.61
CA MET A 119 14.61 21.20 -28.56
C MET A 119 13.92 20.00 -27.94
N SER A 120 14.70 19.00 -27.51
CA SER A 120 14.12 17.89 -26.75
C SER A 120 13.58 18.39 -25.41
N ASN A 121 12.58 17.69 -24.86
CA ASN A 121 12.00 18.09 -23.57
C ASN A 121 13.06 18.23 -22.47
N LEU A 122 14.12 17.41 -22.49
CA LEU A 122 15.23 17.50 -21.53
C LEU A 122 16.02 18.80 -21.65
N ASP A 123 16.31 19.24 -22.88
CA ASP A 123 17.06 20.47 -23.13
C ASP A 123 16.23 21.70 -22.73
N GLN A 124 14.90 21.64 -22.93
CA GLN A 124 13.99 22.69 -22.50
C GLN A 124 14.00 22.86 -20.97
N TRP A 125 13.96 21.75 -20.21
CA TRP A 125 14.07 21.80 -18.75
C TRP A 125 15.43 22.29 -18.28
N TRP A 126 16.50 21.91 -18.97
CA TRP A 126 17.85 22.36 -18.60
C TRP A 126 18.02 23.86 -18.79
N GLU A 127 17.59 24.43 -19.92
CA GLU A 127 17.58 25.88 -20.14
C GLU A 127 16.64 26.60 -19.15
N PHE A 128 15.50 26.01 -18.80
CA PHE A 128 14.60 26.63 -17.81
C PHE A 128 15.23 26.74 -16.42
N PHE A 129 15.96 25.71 -15.97
CA PHE A 129 16.55 25.68 -14.63
C PHE A 129 17.95 26.32 -14.55
N PHE A 130 18.71 26.31 -15.64
CA PHE A 130 20.13 26.71 -15.64
C PHE A 130 20.51 27.66 -16.78
N GLY A 131 19.56 28.02 -17.65
CA GLY A 131 19.73 29.07 -18.66
C GLY A 131 19.67 30.46 -18.03
N ASN A 132 20.39 31.40 -18.63
CA ASN A 132 20.65 32.73 -18.10
C ASN A 132 19.65 33.78 -18.59
#